data_AF-A0A2E0R4Z6-F1
#
_entry.id   AF-A0A2E0R4Z6-F1
#
_cell.length_a   1.000
_cell.length_b   1.000
_cell.length_c   1.000
_cell.angle_alpha   90.00
_cell.angle_beta   90.00
_cell.angle_gamma   90.00
#
_symmetry.space_group_name_H-M   'P 1'
#
loop_
_entity.id
_entity.type
_entity.pdbx_description
1 polymer ?
#
loop_
_entity_poly.entity_id
_entity_poly.type
_entity_poly.pdbx_seq_one_letter_code
_entity_poly.pdbx_strand_id
1 'polypeptide(L)' 'MSENNVFDHLRKTLRTQMNEIADHVSGGGCKTYEEYAKCCGIIEGLAVAEREILDLKTKYEET' A
#
# COMPACT_ATOMS: atom_id res chain seq x y z
N MET A 1 14.83 19.17 4.77
CA MET A 1 13.83 18.19 4.31
C MET A 1 14.60 17.14 3.53
N SER A 2 15.05 16.07 4.19
CA SER A 2 15.88 15.03 3.56
C SER A 2 15.02 14.17 2.62
N GLU A 3 15.47 13.92 1.40
CA GLU A 3 14.72 13.19 0.35
C GLU A 3 14.33 11.75 0.75
N ASN A 4 15.06 11.10 1.65
CA ASN A 4 14.65 9.84 2.29
C ASN A 4 13.27 9.93 2.96
N ASN A 5 12.89 11.13 3.42
CA ASN A 5 11.57 11.39 3.96
C ASN A 5 10.46 11.19 2.94
N VAL A 6 10.69 11.48 1.65
CA VAL A 6 9.63 11.44 0.63
C VAL A 6 9.26 10.00 0.29
N PHE A 7 10.24 9.13 0.05
CA PHE A 7 9.99 7.70 -0.17
C PHE A 7 9.34 7.04 1.06
N ASP A 8 9.86 7.34 2.25
CA ASP A 8 9.31 6.80 3.50
C ASP A 8 7.91 7.33 3.81
N HIS A 9 7.62 8.59 3.46
CA HIS A 9 6.30 9.19 3.60
C HIS A 9 5.28 8.52 2.67
N LEU A 10 5.61 8.38 1.38
CA LEU A 10 4.72 7.74 0.42
C LEU A 10 4.47 6.27 0.78
N ARG A 11 5.53 5.54 1.17
CA ARG A 11 5.42 4.17 1.65
C ARG A 11 4.48 4.05 2.86
N LYS A 12 4.61 4.95 3.84
CA LYS A 12 3.70 4.98 5.00
C LYS A 12 2.26 5.23 4.58
N THR A 13 2.02 6.16 3.66
CA THR A 13 0.68 6.43 3.13
C THR A 13 0.05 5.20 2.49
N LEU A 14 0.80 4.48 1.64
CA LEU A 14 0.30 3.24 1.03
C LEU A 14 -0.02 2.17 2.07
N ARG A 15 0.83 2.02 3.10
CA ARG A 15 0.55 1.08 4.21
C ARG A 15 -0.69 1.46 4.99
N THR A 16 -0.90 2.74 5.27
CA THR A 16 -2.13 3.21 5.94
C THR A 16 -3.36 2.85 5.11
N GLN A 17 -3.35 3.12 3.80
CA GLN A 17 -4.46 2.78 2.91
C GLN A 17 -4.71 1.27 2.85
N MET A 18 -3.66 0.44 2.76
CA MET A 18 -3.81 -1.02 2.82
C MET A 18 -4.47 -1.46 4.11
N ASN A 19 -4.02 -0.93 5.26
CA ASN A 19 -4.56 -1.29 6.56
C ASN A 19 -6.03 -0.88 6.70
N GLU A 20 -6.41 0.32 6.24
CA GLU A 20 -7.81 0.78 6.27
C GLU A 20 -8.73 -0.18 5.49
N ILE A 21 -8.29 -0.64 4.32
CA ILE A 21 -9.06 -1.59 3.51
C ILE A 21 -9.06 -2.98 4.14
N ALA A 22 -7.93 -3.43 4.69
CA ALA A 22 -7.83 -4.70 5.38
C ALA A 22 -8.73 -4.75 6.63
N ASP A 23 -8.81 -3.64 7.38
CA ASP A 23 -9.69 -3.47 8.52
C ASP A 23 -11.15 -3.43 8.07
N HIS A 24 -11.47 -2.76 6.96
CA HIS A 24 -12.82 -2.76 6.38
C HIS A 24 -13.27 -4.18 6.02
N VAL A 25 -12.40 -4.97 5.38
CA VAL A 25 -12.67 -6.37 5.04
C VAL A 25 -12.83 -7.23 6.31
N SER A 26 -11.90 -7.09 7.26
CA SER A 26 -11.88 -7.88 8.50
C SER A 26 -13.03 -7.55 9.44
N GLY A 27 -13.52 -6.30 9.41
CA GLY A 27 -14.69 -5.82 10.15
C GLY A 27 -16.04 -6.22 9.55
N GLY A 28 -16.05 -7.00 8.45
CA GLY A 28 -17.28 -7.42 7.78
C GLY A 28 -17.92 -6.34 6.91
N GLY A 29 -17.13 -5.39 6.42
CA GLY A 29 -17.60 -4.30 5.55
C GLY A 29 -18.03 -4.76 4.15
N CYS A 30 -17.51 -5.89 3.69
CA CYS A 30 -17.90 -6.51 2.41
C CYS A 30 -19.13 -7.41 2.59
N LYS A 31 -20.21 -7.10 1.87
CA LYS A 31 -21.49 -7.84 1.92
C LYS A 31 -21.61 -8.90 0.84
N THR A 32 -20.80 -8.80 -0.19
CA THR A 32 -20.76 -9.71 -1.33
C THR A 32 -19.35 -10.20 -1.60
N TYR A 33 -19.23 -11.32 -2.32
CA TYR A 33 -17.92 -11.84 -2.71
C TYR A 33 -17.20 -10.90 -3.68
N GLU A 34 -17.94 -10.22 -4.55
CA GLU A 34 -17.42 -9.25 -5.51
C GLU A 34 -16.79 -8.05 -4.81
N GLU A 35 -17.43 -7.54 -3.74
CA GLU A 35 -16.87 -6.48 -2.89
C GLU A 35 -15.59 -6.94 -2.20
N TYR A 36 -15.59 -8.15 -1.63
CA TYR A 36 -14.41 -8.75 -0.99
C TYR A 36 -13.26 -8.88 -1.99
N ALA A 37 -13.50 -9.48 -3.15
CA ALA A 37 -12.50 -9.69 -4.19
C ALA A 37 -11.92 -8.36 -4.69
N LYS A 38 -12.77 -7.33 -4.85
CA LYS A 38 -12.31 -5.98 -5.20
C LYS A 38 -11.40 -5.39 -4.12
N CYS A 39 -11.77 -5.47 -2.84
CA CYS A 39 -10.95 -4.97 -1.74
C CYS A 39 -9.59 -5.69 -1.68
N CYS A 40 -9.58 -7.02 -1.81
CA CYS A 40 -8.33 -7.80 -1.88
C CYS A 40 -7.45 -7.37 -3.07
N GLY A 41 -8.03 -7.17 -4.25
CA GLY A 41 -7.29 -6.69 -5.41
C GLY A 41 -6.70 -5.28 -5.23
N ILE A 42 -7.40 -4.39 -4.53
CA ILE A 42 -6.86 -3.06 -4.18
C ILE A 42 -5.67 -3.21 -3.22
N ILE A 43 -5.80 -4.04 -2.17
CA ILE A 43 -4.70 -4.29 -1.23
C ILE A 43 -3.47 -4.84 -1.96
N GLU A 44 -3.66 -5.81 -2.85
CA GLU A 44 -2.57 -6.38 -3.66
C GLU A 44 -1.89 -5.30 -4.53
N GLY A 45 -2.67 -4.46 -5.22
CA GLY A 45 -2.13 -3.37 -6.04
C GLY A 45 -1.31 -2.36 -5.22
N LEU A 46 -1.78 -2.01 -4.02
CA LEU A 46 -1.04 -1.14 -3.10
C LEU A 46 0.25 -1.79 -2.59
N ALA A 47 0.24 -3.10 -2.33
CA ALA A 47 1.44 -3.84 -1.91
C ALA A 47 2.50 -3.89 -3.03
N VAL A 48 2.08 -4.07 -4.29
CA VAL A 48 2.97 -3.98 -5.45
C VAL A 48 3.56 -2.58 -5.55
N ALA A 49 2.74 -1.53 -5.41
CA ALA A 49 3.23 -0.14 -5.42
C ALA A 49 4.21 0.14 -4.26
N GLU A 50 3.98 -0.40 -3.06
CA GLU A 50 4.92 -0.29 -1.93
C GLU A 50 6.29 -0.88 -2.29
N ARG A 51 6.32 -2.04 -2.96
CA ARG A 51 7.54 -2.69 -3.41
C ARG A 51 8.30 -1.86 -4.44
N GLU A 52 7.61 -1.35 -5.46
CA GLU A 52 8.26 -0.52 -6.49
C GLU A 52 8.89 0.76 -5.90
N ILE A 53 8.29 1.33 -4.85
CA ILE A 53 8.87 2.48 -4.12
C ILE A 53 10.14 2.08 -3.38
N LEU A 54 10.16 0.91 -2.74
CA LEU A 54 11.37 0.40 -2.08
C LEU A 54 12.49 0.17 -3.08
N ASP A 55 12.17 -0.45 -4.22
CA ASP A 55 13.14 -0.69 -5.30
C ASP A 55 13.67 0.63 -5.89
N LEU A 56 12.79 1.62 -6.07
CA LEU A 56 13.17 2.97 -6.52
C LEU A 56 14.08 3.67 -5.50
N LYS A 57 13.77 3.56 -4.20
CA LYS A 57 14.60 4.11 -3.12
C LYS A 57 15.99 3.47 -3.13
N THR A 58 16.08 2.15 -3.23
CA THR A 58 17.37 1.45 -3.30
C THR A 58 18.20 1.92 -4.50
N LYS A 59 17.62 1.99 -5.69
CA LYS A 59 18.32 2.52 -6.88
C LYS A 59 18.78 3.96 -6.71
N TYR A 60 17.99 4.80 -6.04
CA TYR A 60 18.35 6.18 -5.76
C TYR A 60 19.52 6.28 -4.77
N GLU A 61 19.53 5.45 -3.72
CA GLU A 61 20.62 5.41 -2.74
C GLU A 61 21.92 4.82 -3.32
N GLU A 62 21.83 3.99 -4.35
CA GLU A 62 22.98 3.42 -5.08
C GLU A 62 23.58 4.36 -6.14
N THR A 63 22.86 5.43 -6.52
CA THR A 63 23.30 6.42 -7.53
C THR A 63 24.09 7.55 -6.88
#